data_AF-A0A3D1I828-F1
#
_entry.id   AF-A0A3D1I828-F1
#
_cell.length_a   1.000
_cell.length_b   1.000
_cell.length_c   1.000
_cell.angle_alpha   90.00
_cell.angle_beta   90.00
_cell.angle_gamma   90.00
#
_symmetry.space_group_name_H-M   'P 1'
#
loop_
_entity.id
_entity.type
_entity.pdbx_description
1 polymer ?
#
loop_
_entity_poly.entity_id
_entity_poly.type
_entity_poly.pdbx_seq_one_letter_code
_entity_poly.pdbx_strand_id
1 'polypeptide(L)'
;MLATALALWIASAAWDQSAPDAAIELDLTRDLGPVNRLALGHNIEASDPKGIFVKESDPFVTRTGTGVWDPDHRRPAADLFEAARAIGVPIVRYPGGCLVHGFRWKVTVGPLSKRPNFAFGLDEFLSYCHA
;
A
#
# COMPACT_ATOMS: atom_id res chain seq x y z
N MET A 1 64.94 28.38 -12.95
CA MET A 1 63.67 27.63 -13.10
C MET A 1 63.51 26.74 -11.87
N LEU A 2 62.88 27.24 -10.80
CA LEU A 2 62.54 26.43 -9.63
C LEU A 2 61.05 26.07 -9.75
N ALA A 3 60.75 24.78 -9.91
CA ALA A 3 59.39 24.27 -9.82
C ALA A 3 59.15 23.78 -8.38
N THR A 4 58.37 24.56 -7.64
CA THR A 4 57.87 24.20 -6.31
C THR A 4 56.76 23.16 -6.47
N ALA A 5 57.00 21.92 -6.05
CA ALA A 5 55.97 20.90 -6.01
C ALA A 5 55.16 21.07 -4.71
N LEU A 6 53.94 21.59 -4.83
CA LEU A 6 52.97 21.66 -3.73
C LEU A 6 52.33 20.27 -3.56
N ALA A 7 52.76 19.51 -2.56
CA ALA A 7 52.14 18.24 -2.21
C ALA A 7 50.80 18.52 -1.49
N LEU A 8 49.70 18.32 -2.21
CA LEU A 8 48.35 18.38 -1.64
C LEU A 8 48.10 17.09 -0.84
N TRP A 9 48.22 17.17 0.50
CA TRP A 9 47.82 16.09 1.38
C TRP A 9 46.29 16.09 1.50
N ILE A 10 45.63 15.25 0.70
CA ILE A 10 44.21 14.93 0.90
C ILE A 10 44.16 13.99 2.11
N ALA A 11 43.80 14.52 3.28
CA ALA A 11 43.43 13.69 4.41
C ALA A 11 42.12 12.97 4.03
N SER A 12 42.21 11.68 3.70
CA SER A 12 41.04 10.83 3.65
C SER A 12 40.49 10.74 5.08
N ALA A 13 39.40 11.46 5.35
CA ALA A 13 38.59 11.15 6.51
C ALA A 13 38.08 9.72 6.31
N ALA A 14 38.72 8.75 6.96
CA ALA A 14 38.21 7.40 7.03
C ALA A 14 36.88 7.50 7.78
N TRP A 15 35.77 7.38 7.05
CA TRP A 15 34.50 7.10 7.69
C TRP A 15 34.68 5.80 8.46
N ASP A 16 34.36 5.83 9.75
CA ASP A 16 34.38 4.65 10.60
C ASP A 16 33.39 3.64 10.00
N GLN A 17 33.94 2.60 9.39
CA GLN A 17 33.19 1.50 8.80
C GLN A 17 32.87 0.41 9.82
N SER A 18 33.23 0.60 11.10
CA SER A 18 32.83 -0.34 12.13
C SER A 18 31.33 -0.20 12.39
N ALA A 19 30.59 -1.28 12.13
CA ALA A 19 29.23 -1.37 12.61
C ALA A 19 29.30 -1.36 14.14
N PRO A 20 28.44 -0.58 14.84
CA PRO A 20 28.45 -0.56 16.30
C PRO A 20 28.18 -1.97 16.84
N ASP A 21 28.90 -2.35 17.90
CA ASP A 21 28.66 -3.62 18.60
C ASP A 21 27.23 -3.65 19.12
N ALA A 22 26.40 -4.53 18.55
CA ALA A 22 25.01 -4.75 18.97
C ALA A 22 24.83 -6.23 19.36
N ALA A 23 24.20 -6.46 20.51
CA ALA A 23 23.84 -7.79 21.00
C ALA A 23 22.32 -7.92 21.15
N ILE A 24 21.79 -9.11 20.82
CA ILE A 24 20.37 -9.47 20.99
C ILE A 24 20.31 -10.66 21.94
N GLU A 25 19.56 -10.52 23.04
CA GLU A 25 19.27 -11.61 23.97
C GLU A 25 17.86 -12.14 23.73
N LEU A 26 17.71 -13.46 23.65
CA LEU A 26 16.43 -14.14 23.46
C LEU A 26 16.12 -15.00 24.69
N ASP A 27 15.10 -14.61 25.46
CA ASP A 27 14.57 -15.41 26.55
C ASP A 27 13.34 -16.21 26.08
N LEU A 28 13.55 -17.49 25.79
CA LEU A 28 12.49 -18.40 25.32
C LEU A 28 11.53 -18.85 26.43
N THR A 29 11.81 -18.52 27.69
CA THR A 29 10.92 -18.83 28.83
C THR A 29 9.86 -17.76 29.07
N ARG A 30 10.05 -16.57 28.46
CA ARG A 30 9.15 -15.44 28.58
C ARG A 30 8.15 -15.41 27.43
N ASP A 31 6.91 -15.80 27.70
CA ASP A 31 5.78 -15.67 26.78
C ASP A 31 5.08 -14.31 26.94
N LEU A 32 4.98 -13.54 25.86
CA LEU A 32 4.27 -12.24 25.81
C LEU A 32 2.83 -12.38 25.28
N GLY A 33 2.40 -13.59 24.96
CA GLY A 33 1.11 -13.89 24.37
C GLY A 33 1.15 -13.97 22.84
N PRO A 34 0.00 -14.31 22.21
CA PRO A 34 -0.06 -14.52 20.78
C PRO A 34 0.11 -13.22 19.99
N VAL A 35 0.79 -13.30 18.85
CA VAL A 35 0.84 -12.19 17.88
C VAL A 35 -0.55 -12.03 17.25
N ASN A 36 -1.15 -10.85 17.43
CA ASN A 36 -2.40 -10.52 16.76
C ASN A 36 -2.18 -10.43 15.24
N ARG A 37 -2.72 -11.40 14.48
CA ARG A 37 -2.57 -11.42 13.03
C ARG A 37 -3.12 -10.17 12.35
N LEU A 38 -4.11 -9.48 12.93
CA LEU A 38 -4.66 -8.24 12.35
C LEU A 38 -3.62 -7.10 12.29
N ALA A 39 -2.50 -7.21 13.01
CA ALA A 39 -1.36 -6.30 12.86
C ALA A 39 -0.70 -6.39 11.46
N LEU A 40 -0.91 -7.49 10.73
CA LEU A 40 -0.45 -7.70 9.36
C LEU A 40 -1.51 -7.26 8.33
N GLY A 41 -2.42 -6.38 8.73
CA GLY A 41 -3.48 -5.86 7.86
C GLY A 41 -2.96 -4.96 6.74
N HIS A 42 -3.74 -4.87 5.67
CA HIS A 42 -3.46 -4.02 4.51
C HIS A 42 -4.55 -2.97 4.32
N ASN A 43 -4.34 -2.09 3.34
CA ASN A 43 -5.28 -1.03 3.01
C ASN A 43 -5.44 -0.94 1.49
N ILE A 44 -6.66 -0.65 1.05
CA ILE A 44 -7.00 -0.30 -0.32
C ILE A 44 -7.62 1.09 -0.25
N GLU A 45 -6.92 2.08 -0.80
CA GLU A 45 -7.45 3.43 -0.95
C GLU A 45 -8.12 3.56 -2.32
N ALA A 46 -9.46 3.63 -2.34
CA ALA A 46 -10.25 3.68 -3.57
C ALA A 46 -11.57 4.43 -3.38
N SER A 47 -11.63 5.63 -3.97
CA SER A 47 -12.79 6.52 -4.10
C SER A 47 -12.52 7.46 -5.28
N ASP A 48 -13.44 8.40 -5.58
CA ASP A 48 -13.13 9.47 -6.53
C ASP A 48 -12.08 10.42 -5.92
N PRO A 49 -10.86 10.52 -6.50
CA PRO A 49 -9.81 11.38 -5.96
C PRO A 49 -9.96 12.86 -6.34
N LYS A 50 -10.99 13.20 -7.13
CA LYS A 50 -11.28 14.56 -7.59
C LYS A 50 -11.46 15.52 -6.41
N GLY A 51 -10.69 16.60 -6.43
CA GLY A 51 -10.71 17.64 -5.40
C GLY A 51 -9.98 17.27 -4.10
N ILE A 52 -9.38 16.08 -4.04
CA ILE A 52 -8.56 15.62 -2.89
C ILE A 52 -7.09 15.57 -3.33
N PHE A 53 -6.77 14.72 -4.30
CA PHE A 53 -5.41 14.53 -4.81
C PHE A 53 -5.22 15.01 -6.25
N VAL A 54 -6.30 15.04 -7.04
CA VAL A 54 -6.26 15.40 -8.46
C VAL A 54 -7.43 16.32 -8.82
N LYS A 55 -7.32 17.01 -9.97
CA LYS A 55 -8.35 17.95 -10.44
C LYS A 55 -9.59 17.26 -11.02
N GLU A 56 -9.40 16.09 -11.65
CA GLU A 56 -10.45 15.33 -12.33
C GLU A 56 -10.54 13.92 -11.79
N SER A 57 -11.68 13.27 -11.99
CA SER A 57 -11.89 11.88 -11.56
C SER A 57 -10.93 10.94 -12.28
N ASP A 58 -10.44 9.93 -11.57
CA ASP A 58 -9.52 8.92 -12.10
C ASP A 58 -10.22 7.56 -12.20
N PRO A 59 -10.56 7.08 -13.42
CA PRO A 59 -11.16 5.77 -13.62
C PRO A 59 -10.28 4.62 -13.14
N PHE A 60 -8.96 4.78 -13.08
CA PHE A 60 -8.09 3.74 -12.50
C PHE A 60 -8.48 3.50 -11.05
N VAL A 61 -8.65 4.55 -10.25
CA VAL A 61 -9.04 4.42 -8.84
C VAL A 61 -10.50 3.96 -8.70
N THR A 62 -11.44 4.60 -9.40
CA THR A 62 -12.88 4.35 -9.19
C THR A 62 -13.40 3.06 -9.85
N ARG A 63 -12.72 2.54 -10.87
CA ARG A 63 -13.14 1.33 -11.59
C ARG A 63 -12.32 0.09 -11.24
N THR A 64 -11.06 0.25 -10.87
CA THR A 64 -10.16 -0.89 -10.60
C THR A 64 -9.78 -1.03 -9.13
N GLY A 65 -10.15 -0.07 -8.27
CA GLY A 65 -9.73 -0.06 -6.87
C GLY A 65 -8.21 0.06 -6.72
N THR A 66 -7.56 0.84 -7.61
CA THR A 66 -6.11 0.96 -7.67
C THR A 66 -5.44 -0.36 -8.09
N GLY A 67 -6.06 -1.07 -9.04
CA GLY A 67 -5.53 -2.28 -9.67
C GLY A 67 -5.91 -3.61 -9.01
N VAL A 68 -6.65 -3.61 -7.90
CA VAL A 68 -7.07 -4.82 -7.18
C VAL A 68 -8.24 -5.55 -7.83
N TRP A 69 -8.93 -4.91 -8.76
CA TRP A 69 -10.17 -5.40 -9.37
C TRP A 69 -10.13 -5.33 -10.89
N ASP A 70 -10.58 -6.40 -11.53
CA ASP A 70 -10.84 -6.49 -12.96
C ASP A 70 -12.31 -6.11 -13.22
N PRO A 71 -12.59 -4.89 -13.72
CA PRO A 71 -13.97 -4.43 -13.92
C PRO A 71 -14.71 -5.15 -15.04
N ASP A 72 -13.99 -5.70 -16.03
CA ASP A 72 -14.59 -6.35 -17.19
C ASP A 72 -15.06 -7.76 -16.84
N HIS A 73 -14.25 -8.49 -16.06
CA HIS A 73 -14.59 -9.83 -15.59
C HIS A 73 -15.23 -9.86 -14.20
N ARG A 74 -15.35 -8.71 -13.53
CA ARG A 74 -15.98 -8.54 -12.21
C ARG A 74 -15.42 -9.50 -11.17
N ARG A 75 -14.09 -9.53 -11.04
CA ARG A 75 -13.34 -10.38 -10.11
C ARG A 75 -12.07 -9.68 -9.62
N PRO A 76 -11.43 -10.16 -8.54
CA PRO A 76 -10.11 -9.69 -8.17
C PRO A 76 -9.11 -9.81 -9.32
N ALA A 77 -8.27 -8.80 -9.50
CA ALA A 77 -7.20 -8.85 -10.49
C ALA A 77 -6.18 -9.93 -10.08
N ALA A 78 -5.97 -10.93 -10.94
CA ALA A 78 -5.29 -12.17 -10.57
C ALA A 78 -3.90 -11.95 -9.96
N ASP A 79 -3.03 -11.17 -10.61
CA ASP A 79 -1.64 -11.00 -10.18
C ASP A 79 -1.54 -10.42 -8.76
N LEU A 80 -2.32 -9.38 -8.47
CA LEU A 80 -2.28 -8.71 -7.16
C LEU A 80 -3.01 -9.53 -6.09
N PHE A 81 -4.10 -10.20 -6.47
CA PHE A 81 -4.87 -11.03 -5.57
C PHE A 81 -4.11 -12.29 -5.13
N GLU A 82 -3.43 -12.98 -6.05
CA GLU A 82 -2.60 -14.14 -5.69
C GLU A 82 -1.43 -13.75 -4.78
N ALA A 83 -0.83 -12.57 -5.00
CA ALA A 83 0.17 -12.04 -4.09
C ALA A 83 -0.40 -11.76 -2.68
N ALA A 84 -1.59 -11.16 -2.60
CA ALA A 84 -2.27 -10.92 -1.32
C ALA A 84 -2.62 -12.23 -0.58
N ARG A 85 -3.05 -13.27 -1.31
CA ARG A 85 -3.29 -14.60 -0.72
C ARG A 85 -2.01 -15.27 -0.25
N ALA A 86 -0.93 -15.17 -1.03
CA ALA A 86 0.36 -15.79 -0.68
C ALA A 86 0.94 -15.25 0.64
N ILE A 87 0.72 -13.96 0.95
CA ILE A 87 1.14 -13.36 2.23
C ILE A 87 0.10 -13.51 3.36
N GLY A 88 -1.07 -14.06 3.05
CA GLY A 88 -2.13 -14.32 4.03
C GLY A 88 -2.67 -13.06 4.68
N VAL A 89 -3.04 -12.04 3.87
CA VAL A 89 -3.64 -10.79 4.35
C VAL A 89 -4.88 -11.07 5.21
N PRO A 90 -4.88 -10.66 6.50
CA PRO A 90 -5.95 -11.03 7.43
C PRO A 90 -7.09 -10.00 7.51
N ILE A 91 -6.83 -8.76 7.09
CA ILE A 91 -7.82 -7.67 7.09
C ILE A 91 -7.41 -6.61 6.08
N VAL A 92 -8.40 -5.98 5.45
CA VAL A 92 -8.19 -4.87 4.52
C VAL A 92 -9.06 -3.69 4.91
N ARG A 93 -8.44 -2.51 5.06
CA ARG A 93 -9.15 -1.24 5.26
C ARG A 93 -9.56 -0.63 3.91
N TYR A 94 -10.83 -0.22 3.79
CA TYR A 94 -11.43 0.44 2.61
C TYR A 94 -12.51 1.44 3.09
N PRO A 95 -12.82 2.54 2.36
CA PRO A 95 -12.21 3.04 1.12
C PRO A 95 -10.92 3.83 1.34
N GLY A 96 -10.52 4.00 2.61
CA GLY A 96 -9.18 4.39 3.04
C GLY A 96 -8.84 5.87 2.92
N GLY A 97 -7.86 6.26 3.75
CA GLY A 97 -7.08 7.49 3.64
C GLY A 97 -7.89 8.77 3.49
N CYS A 98 -7.36 9.74 2.74
CA CYS A 98 -8.05 10.99 2.48
C CYS A 98 -9.21 10.80 1.49
N LEU A 99 -9.17 9.74 0.67
CA LEU A 99 -10.23 9.41 -0.28
C LEU A 99 -11.60 9.19 0.37
N VAL A 100 -11.64 8.83 1.66
CA VAL A 100 -12.90 8.71 2.41
C VAL A 100 -13.65 10.04 2.51
N HIS A 101 -12.98 11.20 2.45
CA HIS A 101 -13.62 12.51 2.53
C HIS A 101 -14.59 12.78 1.37
N GLY A 102 -14.31 12.21 0.19
CA GLY A 102 -15.15 12.29 -1.01
C GLY A 102 -16.04 11.06 -1.21
N PHE A 103 -15.99 10.06 -0.32
CA PHE A 103 -16.62 8.77 -0.54
C PHE A 103 -18.14 8.81 -0.34
N ARG A 104 -18.88 8.90 -1.45
CA ARG A 104 -20.34 8.86 -1.48
C ARG A 104 -20.84 7.43 -1.59
N TRP A 105 -20.79 6.64 -0.52
CA TRP A 105 -21.05 5.18 -0.55
C TRP A 105 -22.28 4.73 -1.37
N LYS A 106 -23.38 5.50 -1.35
CA LYS A 106 -24.62 5.19 -2.11
C LYS A 106 -24.41 5.14 -3.64
N VAL A 107 -23.40 5.81 -4.18
CA VAL A 107 -23.08 5.78 -5.62
C VAL A 107 -22.18 4.59 -5.98
N THR A 108 -21.75 3.81 -4.99
CA THR A 108 -20.83 2.69 -5.14
C THR A 108 -21.50 1.33 -4.97
N VAL A 109 -22.81 1.29 -4.77
CA VAL A 109 -23.62 0.07 -4.59
C VAL A 109 -24.64 -0.07 -5.71
N GLY A 110 -25.06 -1.31 -5.96
CA GLY A 110 -26.12 -1.62 -6.92
C GLY A 110 -25.62 -1.81 -8.36
N PRO A 111 -26.54 -1.85 -9.35
CA PRO A 111 -26.20 -2.20 -10.73
C PRO A 111 -25.19 -1.22 -11.35
N LEU A 112 -24.18 -1.72 -12.06
CA LEU A 112 -23.17 -0.91 -12.74
C LEU A 112 -23.76 0.15 -13.69
N SER A 113 -24.88 -0.17 -14.34
CA SER A 113 -25.62 0.78 -15.19
C SER A 113 -26.12 2.02 -14.45
N LYS A 114 -26.28 1.95 -13.13
CA LYS A 114 -26.66 3.08 -12.26
C LYS A 114 -25.47 3.80 -11.64
N ARG A 115 -24.24 3.31 -11.86
CA ARG A 115 -22.99 3.89 -11.35
C ARG A 115 -21.89 3.90 -12.44
N PRO A 116 -22.08 4.64 -13.54
CA PRO A 116 -21.20 4.57 -14.72
C PRO A 116 -19.72 4.91 -14.42
N ASN A 117 -19.46 5.72 -13.39
CA ASN A 117 -18.11 6.13 -12.99
C ASN A 117 -17.46 5.20 -11.96
N PHE A 118 -18.19 4.20 -11.44
CA PHE A 118 -17.72 3.30 -10.40
C PHE A 118 -17.97 1.85 -10.79
N ALA A 119 -16.88 1.14 -11.09
CA ALA A 119 -16.92 -0.32 -11.27
C ALA A 119 -16.32 -1.07 -10.08
N PHE A 120 -15.61 -0.38 -9.18
CA PHE A 120 -15.17 -0.91 -7.89
C PHE A 120 -15.82 -0.11 -6.77
N GLY A 121 -16.79 -0.71 -6.09
CA GLY A 121 -17.50 -0.10 -4.98
C GLY A 121 -17.61 -1.05 -3.79
N LEU A 122 -18.57 -0.80 -2.90
CA LEU A 122 -18.72 -1.60 -1.68
C LEU A 122 -19.01 -3.08 -1.98
N ASP A 123 -19.84 -3.36 -2.99
CA ASP A 123 -20.19 -4.74 -3.38
C ASP A 123 -18.96 -5.50 -3.90
N GLU A 124 -18.13 -4.85 -4.72
CA GLU A 124 -16.89 -5.43 -5.24
C GLU A 124 -15.80 -5.55 -4.18
N PHE A 125 -15.68 -4.57 -3.27
CA PHE A 125 -14.76 -4.67 -2.13
C PHE A 125 -15.11 -5.87 -1.23
N LEU A 126 -16.40 -6.07 -0.92
CA LEU A 126 -16.84 -7.24 -0.15
C LEU A 126 -16.58 -8.54 -0.92
N SER A 127 -16.83 -8.55 -2.23
CA SER A 127 -16.54 -9.71 -3.09
C SER A 127 -15.03 -10.03 -3.11
N TYR A 128 -14.17 -9.02 -3.17
CA TYR A 128 -12.72 -9.15 -3.08
C TYR A 128 -12.29 -9.75 -1.75
N CYS A 129 -12.89 -9.32 -0.63
CA CYS A 129 -12.59 -9.86 0.70
C CYS A 129 -13.09 -11.30 0.91
N HIS A 130 -14.08 -11.75 0.15
CA HIS A 130 -14.64 -13.11 0.24
C HIS A 130 -13.94 -14.15 -0.65
N ALA A 131 -13.22 -13.71 -1.68
CA ALA A 131 -12.48 -14.58 -2.60
C ALA A 131 -11.24 -15.20 -1.95
#